data_AF-A0A524NM87-F1
#
_entry.id   AF-A0A524NM87-F1
#
_cell.length_a   1.000
_cell.length_b   1.000
_cell.length_c   1.000
_cell.angle_alpha   90.00
_cell.angle_beta   90.00
_cell.angle_gamma   90.00
#
_symmetry.space_group_name_H-M   'P 1'
#
loop_
_entity.id
_entity.type
_entity.pdbx_description
1 polymer ?
#
loop_
_entity_poly.entity_id
_entity_poly.type
_entity_poly.pdbx_seq_one_letter_code
_entity_poly.pdbx_strand_id
1 'polypeptide(L)'
;MSNGPPRSNGPPFIPPLAWTLLLKPSRRLPSVLLPNWLKFATGNLRLMQSKWAIILAAGSSRRMGSQKLLMPYGKGTIIETVVDQVLNSKVGQVVVVLGADHDKVRRALGERPVKFCHNTEHEKGMFSSVICGLRSVPTDAEAVLIYLGDQPGIPPAVTNAVIEAYNDELYGIVIPVHMHRRGHPLLVDLKYRKEIEKLDLEQGLRA
;
A
#
# COMPACT_ATOMS: atom_id res chain seq x y z
N MET A 1 6.03 49.56 38.04
CA MET A 1 6.16 49.00 36.68
C MET A 1 6.96 47.70 36.76
N SER A 2 6.29 46.58 36.46
CA SER A 2 6.75 45.29 35.95
C SER A 2 8.16 44.76 36.32
N ASN A 3 8.19 43.66 37.09
CA ASN A 3 9.19 42.58 36.95
C ASN A 3 8.46 41.23 37.09
N GLY A 4 8.20 40.56 35.96
CA GLY A 4 7.74 39.18 35.92
C GLY A 4 8.89 38.23 35.52
N PRO A 5 8.94 36.99 36.03
CA PRO A 5 10.01 36.05 35.68
C PRO A 5 9.80 35.42 34.30
N PRO A 6 10.87 34.96 33.62
CA PRO A 6 10.77 34.40 32.28
C PRO A 6 10.15 32.99 32.30
N ARG A 7 9.27 32.72 31.33
CA ARG A 7 8.69 31.40 31.07
C ARG A 7 9.69 30.56 30.25
N SER A 8 10.14 29.44 30.79
CA SER A 8 10.89 28.41 30.07
C SER A 8 9.93 27.52 29.26
N ASN A 9 10.04 27.53 27.93
CA ASN A 9 9.39 26.56 27.05
C ASN A 9 10.33 25.37 26.79
N GLY A 10 10.17 24.31 27.58
CA GLY A 10 10.67 22.97 27.26
C GLY A 10 9.51 21.96 27.35
N PRO A 11 9.52 20.87 26.57
CA PRO A 11 8.47 19.86 26.66
C PRO A 11 8.49 19.18 28.06
N PRO A 12 7.33 18.79 28.61
CA PRO A 12 7.27 18.23 29.95
C PRO A 12 7.94 16.85 30.02
N PHE A 13 8.68 16.63 31.10
CA PHE A 13 9.29 15.36 31.49
C PHE A 13 8.19 14.34 31.84
N ILE A 14 8.20 13.17 31.19
CA ILE A 14 7.19 12.11 31.38
C ILE A 14 7.81 10.98 32.23
N PRO A 15 7.29 10.67 33.43
CA PRO A 15 7.83 9.61 34.27
C PRO A 15 7.43 8.18 33.81
N PRO A 16 8.23 7.14 34.09
CA PRO A 16 8.11 5.79 33.50
C PRO A 16 6.97 4.89 34.02
N LEU A 17 5.93 5.45 34.63
CA LEU A 17 4.86 4.66 35.28
C LEU A 17 3.54 4.60 34.48
N ALA A 18 3.47 5.25 33.32
CA ALA A 18 2.26 5.26 32.48
C ALA A 18 2.03 3.97 31.67
N TRP A 19 2.96 3.01 31.69
CA TRP A 19 2.88 1.79 30.86
C TRP A 19 2.14 0.60 31.51
N THR A 20 1.80 0.66 32.80
CA THR A 20 1.35 -0.55 33.53
C THR A 20 -0.17 -0.75 33.59
N LEU A 21 -1.01 0.09 32.97
CA LEU A 21 -2.47 0.03 33.17
C LEU A 21 -3.33 -0.03 31.89
N LEU A 22 -2.92 -0.80 30.87
CA LEU A 22 -3.77 -1.05 29.70
C LEU A 22 -3.77 -2.51 29.22
N LEU A 23 -3.98 -3.45 30.15
CA LEU A 23 -4.40 -4.82 29.84
C LEU A 23 -5.48 -5.28 30.84
N LYS A 24 -6.75 -4.95 30.54
CA LYS A 24 -7.95 -5.73 30.88
C LYS A 24 -9.20 -5.05 30.29
N PRO A 25 -10.00 -5.72 29.44
CA PRO A 25 -11.25 -5.17 28.96
C PRO A 25 -12.36 -5.40 30.00
N SER A 26 -13.40 -4.58 29.92
CA SER A 26 -14.69 -4.69 30.63
C SER A 26 -14.82 -3.87 31.92
N ARG A 27 -15.23 -2.60 31.74
CA ARG A 27 -16.32 -1.92 32.45
C ARG A 27 -16.62 -0.61 31.71
N ARG A 28 -17.92 -0.29 31.52
CA ARG A 28 -18.38 0.95 30.88
C ARG A 28 -17.77 2.16 31.60
N LEU A 29 -16.99 2.96 30.89
CA LEU A 29 -16.47 4.23 31.41
C LEU A 29 -17.56 5.32 31.30
N PRO A 30 -17.66 6.23 32.28
CA PRO A 30 -18.57 7.38 32.19
C PRO A 30 -18.11 8.36 31.10
N SER A 31 -19.07 9.08 30.52
CA SER A 31 -18.85 10.11 29.49
C SER A 31 -18.08 11.31 30.05
N VAL A 32 -16.77 11.17 30.17
CA VAL A 32 -15.84 12.25 30.49
C VAL A 32 -15.04 12.54 29.23
N LEU A 33 -14.97 13.82 28.85
CA LEU A 33 -14.25 14.33 27.68
C LEU A 33 -12.87 13.68 27.55
N LEU A 34 -12.74 12.78 26.58
CA LEU A 34 -11.46 12.17 26.27
C LEU A 34 -10.46 13.27 25.90
N PRO A 35 -9.26 13.32 26.51
CA PRO A 35 -8.26 14.30 26.16
C PRO A 35 -7.87 14.13 24.68
N ASN A 36 -7.62 15.24 23.98
CA ASN A 36 -7.43 15.25 22.52
C ASN A 36 -6.37 14.24 22.03
N TRP A 37 -5.33 13.94 22.82
CA TRP A 37 -4.30 12.92 22.50
C TRP A 37 -4.87 11.49 22.36
N LEU A 38 -5.99 11.15 22.99
CA LEU A 38 -6.66 9.86 22.83
C LEU A 38 -7.49 9.78 21.54
N LYS A 39 -7.93 10.94 20.99
CA LYS A 39 -8.46 11.03 19.61
C LYS A 39 -7.35 10.84 18.58
N PHE A 40 -6.12 11.27 18.88
CA PHE A 40 -4.95 10.99 18.04
C PHE A 40 -4.57 9.50 18.06
N ALA A 41 -4.74 8.79 19.19
CA ALA A 41 -4.48 7.35 19.26
C ALA A 41 -5.46 6.50 18.42
N THR A 42 -6.74 6.91 18.37
CA THR A 42 -7.76 6.26 17.53
C THR A 42 -7.70 6.71 16.06
N GLY A 43 -7.27 7.95 15.80
CA GLY A 43 -6.90 8.43 14.46
C GLY A 43 -5.68 7.70 13.88
N ASN A 44 -4.67 7.43 14.70
CA ASN A 44 -3.48 6.66 14.32
C ASN A 44 -3.81 5.23 13.90
N LEU A 45 -4.75 4.56 14.59
CA LEU A 45 -5.14 3.21 14.18
C LEU A 45 -5.79 3.15 12.79
N ARG A 46 -6.49 4.22 12.37
CA ARG A 46 -7.09 4.33 11.03
C ARG A 46 -6.08 4.76 9.96
N LEU A 47 -5.08 5.56 10.35
CA LEU A 47 -3.94 5.95 9.49
C LEU A 47 -2.94 4.80 9.28
N MET A 48 -2.87 3.81 10.17
CA MET A 48 -2.00 2.64 10.02
C MET A 48 -2.47 1.62 8.95
N GLN A 49 -3.66 1.81 8.36
CA GLN A 49 -4.28 0.88 7.39
C GLN A 49 -4.68 1.57 6.07
N SER A 50 -4.09 2.73 5.78
CA SER A 50 -4.38 3.57 4.58
C SER A 50 -3.51 3.23 3.36
N LYS A 51 -2.63 2.22 3.46
CA LYS A 51 -1.71 1.80 2.39
C LYS A 51 -2.37 0.77 1.49
N TRP A 52 -2.42 1.06 0.19
CA TRP A 52 -3.03 0.20 -0.82
C TRP A 52 -1.97 -0.52 -1.64
N ALA A 53 -2.23 -1.75 -2.07
CA ALA A 53 -1.45 -2.38 -3.14
C ALA A 53 -2.21 -2.33 -4.46
N ILE A 54 -1.51 -2.01 -5.53
CA ILE A 54 -1.98 -2.08 -6.91
C ILE A 54 -1.17 -3.18 -7.59
N ILE A 55 -1.81 -4.28 -7.96
CA ILE A 55 -1.19 -5.40 -8.66
C ILE A 55 -1.54 -5.29 -10.14
N LEU A 56 -0.52 -5.04 -10.97
CA LEU A 56 -0.68 -4.91 -12.41
C LEU A 56 -0.79 -6.29 -13.05
N ALA A 57 -2.01 -6.70 -13.38
CA ALA A 57 -2.34 -8.00 -13.97
C ALA A 57 -3.02 -7.86 -15.36
N ALA A 58 -2.85 -6.71 -16.01
CA ALA A 58 -3.48 -6.39 -17.29
C ALA A 58 -2.67 -6.79 -18.53
N GLY A 59 -1.47 -7.34 -18.34
CA GLY A 59 -0.58 -7.73 -19.43
C GLY A 59 -1.16 -8.86 -20.29
N SER A 60 -1.17 -8.67 -21.61
CA SER A 60 -1.44 -9.72 -22.57
C SER A 60 -0.12 -10.45 -22.87
N SER A 61 0.02 -11.68 -22.37
CA SER A 61 1.22 -12.51 -22.59
C SER A 61 1.31 -13.02 -24.04
N ARG A 62 1.36 -12.10 -25.02
CA ARG A 62 1.15 -12.35 -26.46
C ARG A 62 2.22 -13.25 -27.09
N ARG A 63 3.44 -13.27 -26.54
CA ARG A 63 4.57 -14.06 -27.04
C ARG A 63 4.61 -15.51 -26.55
N MET A 64 3.86 -15.86 -25.51
CA MET A 64 3.90 -17.21 -24.89
C MET A 64 2.69 -18.09 -25.24
N GLY A 65 1.76 -17.61 -26.08
CA GLY A 65 0.55 -18.35 -26.47
C GLY A 65 -0.42 -18.69 -25.34
N SER A 66 -0.08 -18.37 -24.09
CA SER A 66 -0.83 -18.61 -22.86
C SER A 66 -0.65 -17.43 -21.92
N GLN A 67 -1.66 -17.18 -21.08
CA GLN A 67 -1.62 -16.10 -20.11
C GLN A 67 -0.66 -16.48 -18.97
N LYS A 68 0.54 -15.88 -18.95
CA LYS A 68 1.61 -16.17 -17.97
C LYS A 68 1.10 -16.17 -16.53
N LEU A 69 0.23 -15.20 -16.20
CA LEU A 69 -0.36 -15.05 -14.87
C LEU A 69 -1.10 -16.30 -14.36
N LEU A 70 -1.64 -17.11 -15.27
CA LEU A 70 -2.44 -18.30 -14.98
C LEU A 70 -1.61 -19.59 -15.05
N MET A 71 -0.31 -19.50 -15.28
CA MET A 71 0.56 -20.67 -15.28
C MET A 71 0.70 -21.23 -13.86
N PRO A 72 0.81 -22.57 -13.69
CA PRO A 72 1.05 -23.18 -12.39
C PRO A 72 2.32 -22.65 -11.72
N TYR A 73 2.22 -22.36 -10.43
CA TYR A 73 3.33 -21.97 -9.57
C TYR A 73 3.05 -22.43 -8.14
N GLY A 74 3.89 -23.34 -7.63
CA GLY A 74 3.66 -23.95 -6.31
C GLY A 74 2.32 -24.69 -6.26
N LYS A 75 1.43 -24.25 -5.36
CA LYS A 75 0.10 -24.87 -5.13
C LYS A 75 -1.04 -24.24 -5.94
N GLY A 76 -0.78 -23.16 -6.66
CA GLY A 76 -1.79 -22.43 -7.42
C GLY A 76 -1.20 -21.87 -8.71
N THR A 77 -1.65 -20.69 -9.10
CA THR A 77 -1.09 -19.94 -10.25
C THR A 77 -0.13 -18.84 -9.81
N ILE A 78 0.59 -18.26 -10.78
CA ILE A 78 1.48 -17.12 -10.54
C ILE A 78 0.72 -15.95 -9.88
N ILE A 79 -0.43 -15.55 -10.44
CA ILE A 79 -1.17 -14.40 -9.92
C ILE A 79 -1.78 -14.66 -8.54
N GLU A 80 -2.24 -15.87 -8.29
CA GLU A 80 -2.70 -16.28 -6.97
C GLU A 80 -1.59 -16.16 -5.95
N THR A 81 -0.39 -16.67 -6.27
CA THR A 81 0.77 -16.57 -5.39
C THR A 81 1.11 -15.11 -5.11
N VAL A 82 1.15 -14.23 -6.12
CA VAL A 82 1.42 -12.81 -5.92
C VAL A 82 0.38 -12.17 -5.00
N VAL A 83 -0.92 -12.39 -5.25
CA VAL A 83 -1.99 -11.82 -4.42
C VAL A 83 -1.91 -12.35 -3.00
N ASP A 84 -1.66 -13.64 -2.80
CA ASP A 84 -1.55 -14.24 -1.47
C ASP A 84 -0.33 -13.68 -0.70
N GLN A 85 0.81 -13.46 -1.36
CA GLN A 85 1.97 -12.82 -0.75
C GLN A 85 1.66 -11.39 -0.30
N VAL A 86 0.95 -10.61 -1.13
CA VAL A 86 0.55 -9.24 -0.79
C VAL A 86 -0.47 -9.20 0.34
N LEU A 87 -1.45 -10.10 0.34
CA LEU A 87 -2.46 -10.20 1.41
C LEU A 87 -1.85 -10.62 2.75
N ASN A 88 -0.74 -11.36 2.74
CA ASN A 88 0.01 -11.74 3.94
C ASN A 88 1.01 -10.67 4.42
N SER A 89 0.96 -9.46 3.86
CA SER A 89 1.80 -8.32 4.26
C SER A 89 1.04 -7.30 5.13
N LYS A 90 1.69 -6.19 5.49
CA LYS A 90 1.11 -5.05 6.21
C LYS A 90 0.24 -4.13 5.33
N VAL A 91 -0.02 -4.49 4.07
CA VAL A 91 -0.92 -3.75 3.19
C VAL A 91 -2.36 -3.79 3.74
N GLY A 92 -3.06 -2.66 3.73
CA GLY A 92 -4.43 -2.57 4.23
C GLY A 92 -5.48 -3.05 3.23
N GLN A 93 -5.31 -2.73 1.95
CA GLN A 93 -6.25 -3.08 0.87
C GLN A 93 -5.52 -3.37 -0.44
N VAL A 94 -6.09 -4.25 -1.27
CA VAL A 94 -5.49 -4.67 -2.54
C VAL A 94 -6.44 -4.39 -3.70
N VAL A 95 -5.92 -3.78 -4.76
CA VAL A 95 -6.54 -3.69 -6.08
C VAL A 95 -5.74 -4.53 -7.07
N VAL A 96 -6.43 -5.37 -7.84
CA VAL A 96 -5.88 -6.07 -8.99
C VAL A 96 -6.37 -5.39 -10.27
N VAL A 97 -5.44 -4.90 -11.09
CA VAL A 97 -5.75 -4.27 -12.37
C VAL A 97 -5.79 -5.34 -13.46
N LEU A 98 -6.95 -5.52 -14.07
CA LEU A 98 -7.22 -6.52 -15.09
C LEU A 98 -7.18 -5.92 -16.50
N GLY A 99 -6.92 -6.75 -17.51
CA GLY A 99 -6.90 -6.38 -18.94
C GLY A 99 -7.61 -7.42 -19.79
N ALA A 100 -7.04 -7.81 -20.94
CA ALA A 100 -7.66 -8.74 -21.89
C ALA A 100 -8.28 -10.01 -21.26
N ASP A 101 -7.55 -10.71 -20.39
CA ASP A 101 -8.01 -11.97 -19.75
C ASP A 101 -8.72 -11.75 -18.39
N HIS A 102 -9.36 -10.60 -18.18
CA HIS A 102 -9.97 -10.22 -16.89
C HIS A 102 -10.84 -11.33 -16.26
N ASP A 103 -11.70 -11.99 -17.03
CA ASP A 103 -12.58 -13.05 -16.51
C ASP A 103 -11.83 -14.29 -16.03
N LYS A 104 -10.73 -14.66 -16.70
CA LYS A 104 -9.93 -15.82 -16.29
C LYS A 104 -9.13 -15.50 -15.03
N VAL A 105 -8.52 -14.31 -14.97
CA VAL A 105 -7.76 -13.86 -13.81
C VAL A 105 -8.66 -13.67 -12.59
N ARG A 106 -9.84 -13.05 -12.77
CA ARG A 106 -10.84 -12.91 -11.69
C ARG A 106 -11.28 -14.27 -11.15
N ARG A 107 -11.58 -15.23 -12.04
CA ARG A 107 -11.95 -16.59 -11.62
C ARG A 107 -10.84 -17.31 -10.85
N ALA A 108 -9.59 -17.19 -11.30
CA ALA A 108 -8.45 -17.79 -10.60
C ALA A 108 -8.27 -17.20 -9.18
N LEU A 109 -8.54 -15.90 -9.02
CA LEU A 109 -8.43 -15.24 -7.72
C LEU A 109 -9.57 -15.58 -6.76
N GLY A 110 -10.73 -16.02 -7.26
CA GLY A 110 -11.85 -16.50 -6.46
C GLY A 110 -12.33 -15.45 -5.44
N GLU A 111 -12.59 -15.89 -4.21
CA GLU A 111 -13.14 -15.08 -3.12
C GLU A 111 -12.08 -14.33 -2.30
N ARG A 112 -10.85 -14.19 -2.81
CA ARG A 112 -9.80 -13.42 -2.13
C ARG A 112 -10.28 -11.97 -1.90
N PRO A 113 -9.97 -11.36 -0.74
CA PRO A 113 -10.47 -10.03 -0.38
C PRO A 113 -9.72 -8.92 -1.15
N VAL A 114 -9.94 -8.85 -2.46
CA VAL A 114 -9.32 -7.86 -3.36
C VAL A 114 -10.40 -7.12 -4.14
N LYS A 115 -10.08 -5.89 -4.55
CA LYS A 115 -10.88 -5.13 -5.51
C LYS A 115 -10.33 -5.32 -6.92
N PHE A 116 -11.17 -5.12 -7.93
CA PHE A 116 -10.77 -5.22 -9.33
C PHE A 116 -10.95 -3.87 -10.05
N CYS A 117 -9.92 -3.41 -10.77
CA CYS A 117 -10.00 -2.35 -11.77
C CYS A 117 -9.89 -2.99 -13.15
N HIS A 118 -10.75 -2.66 -14.11
CA HIS A 118 -10.60 -3.14 -15.48
C HIS A 118 -9.99 -2.03 -16.35
N ASN A 119 -8.78 -2.26 -16.86
CA ASN A 119 -8.11 -1.37 -17.79
C ASN A 119 -8.44 -1.76 -19.23
N THR A 120 -9.42 -1.08 -19.83
CA THR A 120 -9.77 -1.25 -21.25
C THR A 120 -8.66 -0.77 -22.18
N GLU A 121 -7.76 0.11 -21.70
CA GLU A 121 -6.66 0.69 -22.46
C GLU A 121 -5.31 0.01 -22.16
N HIS A 122 -5.32 -1.26 -21.72
CA HIS A 122 -4.11 -2.01 -21.37
C HIS A 122 -3.11 -2.15 -22.53
N GLU A 123 -3.58 -2.04 -23.78
CA GLU A 123 -2.73 -2.04 -24.96
C GLU A 123 -1.84 -0.79 -25.08
N LYS A 124 -2.17 0.31 -24.38
CA LYS A 124 -1.34 1.53 -24.28
C LYS A 124 -0.11 1.35 -23.38
N GLY A 125 0.11 0.15 -22.83
CA GLY A 125 1.29 -0.20 -22.04
C GLY A 125 1.05 -0.20 -20.53
N MET A 126 2.10 -0.53 -19.77
CA MET A 126 2.01 -0.74 -18.33
C MET A 126 1.52 0.50 -17.57
N PHE A 127 1.92 1.69 -18.03
CA PHE A 127 1.57 2.94 -17.35
C PHE A 127 0.05 3.21 -17.36
N SER A 128 -0.69 2.85 -18.43
CA SER A 128 -2.16 2.96 -18.41
C SER A 128 -2.78 2.08 -17.30
N SER A 129 -2.15 0.96 -16.97
CA SER A 129 -2.59 0.07 -15.88
C SER A 129 -2.28 0.66 -14.51
N VAL A 130 -1.14 1.34 -14.36
CA VAL A 130 -0.84 2.13 -13.15
C VAL A 130 -1.90 3.20 -12.94
N ILE A 131 -2.26 3.95 -14.00
CA ILE A 131 -3.29 4.99 -13.91
C ILE A 131 -4.68 4.40 -13.58
N CYS A 132 -5.09 3.27 -14.17
CA CYS A 132 -6.33 2.56 -13.76
C CYS A 132 -6.32 2.27 -12.27
N GLY A 133 -5.24 1.62 -11.81
CA GLY A 133 -5.06 1.25 -10.41
C GLY A 133 -5.14 2.47 -9.49
N LEU A 134 -4.38 3.53 -9.77
CA LEU A 134 -4.38 4.76 -9.00
C LEU A 134 -5.78 5.36 -8.89
N ARG A 135 -6.49 5.51 -10.02
CA ARG A 135 -7.85 6.07 -10.05
C ARG A 135 -8.86 5.25 -9.25
N SER A 136 -8.63 3.95 -9.07
CA SER A 136 -9.50 3.08 -8.27
C SER A 136 -9.24 3.14 -6.77
N VAL A 137 -8.09 3.70 -6.35
CA VAL A 137 -7.74 3.87 -4.93
C VAL A 137 -8.40 5.14 -4.39
N PRO A 138 -9.05 5.11 -3.21
CA PRO A 138 -9.65 6.29 -2.57
C PRO A 138 -8.70 7.48 -2.42
N THR A 139 -9.26 8.69 -2.40
CA THR A 139 -8.47 9.93 -2.28
C THR A 139 -7.93 10.18 -0.89
N ASP A 140 -8.46 9.51 0.14
CA ASP A 140 -8.01 9.55 1.54
C ASP A 140 -6.97 8.47 1.87
N ALA A 141 -6.59 7.64 0.89
CA ALA A 141 -5.47 6.72 1.02
C ALA A 141 -4.15 7.51 1.09
N GLU A 142 -3.21 7.01 1.88
CA GLU A 142 -1.94 7.68 2.16
C GLU A 142 -0.89 7.37 1.09
N ALA A 143 -0.73 6.08 0.76
CA ALA A 143 0.26 5.62 -0.19
C ALA A 143 -0.23 4.37 -0.94
N VAL A 144 0.39 4.13 -2.09
CA VAL A 144 0.20 2.92 -2.89
C VAL A 144 1.51 2.18 -3.08
N LEU A 145 1.43 0.85 -3.08
CA LEU A 145 2.50 -0.05 -3.47
C LEU A 145 2.15 -0.65 -4.83
N ILE A 146 3.02 -0.50 -5.82
CA ILE A 146 2.80 -0.98 -7.18
C ILE A 146 3.57 -2.29 -7.36
N TYR A 147 2.86 -3.36 -7.73
CA TYR A 147 3.39 -4.69 -8.00
C TYR A 147 3.20 -5.07 -9.46
N LEU A 148 4.10 -5.90 -9.96
CA LEU A 148 3.87 -6.66 -11.19
C LEU A 148 3.21 -8.00 -10.84
N GLY A 149 2.12 -8.33 -11.53
CA GLY A 149 1.36 -9.56 -11.28
C GLY A 149 2.11 -10.86 -11.59
N ASP A 150 3.30 -10.77 -12.21
CA ASP A 150 4.10 -11.90 -12.66
C ASP A 150 5.39 -12.12 -11.85
N GLN A 151 5.50 -11.49 -10.68
CA GLN A 151 6.65 -11.61 -9.76
C GLN A 151 6.28 -12.35 -8.46
N PRO A 152 6.02 -13.67 -8.51
CA PRO A 152 5.57 -14.45 -7.34
C PRO A 152 6.66 -14.67 -6.29
N GLY A 153 7.92 -14.35 -6.61
CA GLY A 153 9.07 -14.52 -5.73
C GLY A 153 9.27 -13.40 -4.71
N ILE A 154 8.37 -12.41 -4.63
CA ILE A 154 8.45 -11.34 -3.64
C ILE A 154 7.75 -11.80 -2.34
N PRO A 155 8.49 -12.05 -1.24
CA PRO A 155 7.88 -12.44 0.02
C PRO A 155 7.26 -11.23 0.75
N PRO A 156 6.36 -11.43 1.73
CA PRO A 156 5.63 -10.34 2.38
C PRO A 156 6.58 -9.48 3.23
N ALA A 157 7.71 -10.06 3.66
CA ALA A 157 8.75 -9.35 4.39
C ALA A 157 9.35 -8.19 3.58
N VAL A 158 9.48 -8.31 2.25
CA VAL A 158 9.97 -7.22 1.40
C VAL A 158 8.98 -6.07 1.39
N THR A 159 7.69 -6.38 1.24
CA THR A 159 6.60 -5.41 1.34
C THR A 159 6.62 -4.67 2.68
N ASN A 160 6.78 -5.41 3.76
CA ASN A 160 6.79 -4.85 5.11
C ASN A 160 7.99 -3.92 5.32
N ALA A 161 9.17 -4.29 4.82
CA ALA A 161 10.36 -3.45 4.87
C ALA A 161 10.20 -2.15 4.07
N VAL A 162 9.55 -2.20 2.89
CA VAL A 162 9.23 -0.99 2.10
C VAL A 162 8.26 -0.08 2.84
N ILE A 163 7.24 -0.64 3.50
CA ILE A 163 6.29 0.13 4.32
C ILE A 163 6.99 0.74 5.54
N GLU A 164 7.87 -0.02 6.20
CA GLU A 164 8.64 0.46 7.36
C GLU A 164 9.54 1.63 6.97
N ALA A 165 10.32 1.49 5.89
CA ALA A 165 11.15 2.58 5.36
C ALA A 165 10.32 3.83 5.03
N TYR A 166 9.13 3.67 4.44
CA TYR A 166 8.22 4.81 4.19
C TYR A 166 7.71 5.49 5.46
N ASN A 167 7.45 4.73 6.53
CA ASN A 167 6.97 5.31 7.79
C ASN A 167 8.11 5.98 8.58
N ASP A 168 9.33 5.44 8.50
CA ASP A 168 10.49 5.92 9.24
C ASP A 168 11.15 7.14 8.57
N GLU A 169 11.02 7.26 7.25
CA GLU A 169 11.64 8.34 6.48
C GLU A 169 10.60 9.36 5.97
N LEU A 170 11.01 10.61 5.76
CA LEU A 170 10.14 11.65 5.20
C LEU A 170 10.02 11.58 3.66
N TYR A 171 10.51 10.51 3.02
CA TYR A 171 10.49 10.38 1.57
C TYR A 171 9.14 9.88 1.08
N GLY A 172 8.62 10.50 0.02
CA GLY A 172 7.33 10.10 -0.55
C GLY A 172 7.41 9.01 -1.62
N ILE A 173 8.60 8.48 -1.92
CA ILE A 173 8.79 7.37 -2.87
C ILE A 173 9.84 6.42 -2.30
N VAL A 174 9.54 5.13 -2.23
CA VAL A 174 10.47 4.09 -1.75
C VAL A 174 10.58 2.98 -2.80
N ILE A 175 11.81 2.62 -3.15
CA ILE A 175 12.11 1.60 -4.16
C ILE A 175 13.08 0.57 -3.55
N PRO A 176 12.70 -0.72 -3.47
CA PRO A 176 13.62 -1.75 -3.01
C PRO A 176 14.73 -1.97 -4.04
N VAL A 177 15.95 -2.19 -3.55
CA VAL A 177 17.13 -2.49 -4.37
C VAL A 177 17.68 -3.85 -3.97
N HIS A 178 17.81 -4.75 -4.95
CA HIS A 178 18.41 -6.06 -4.78
C HIS A 178 19.48 -6.28 -5.85
N MET A 179 20.69 -6.68 -5.46
CA MET A 179 21.84 -6.84 -6.37
C MET A 179 22.05 -5.61 -7.28
N HIS A 180 22.00 -4.40 -6.71
CA HIS A 180 22.14 -3.12 -7.42
C HIS A 180 21.07 -2.83 -8.48
N ARG A 181 19.97 -3.59 -8.47
CA ARG A 181 18.82 -3.37 -9.36
C ARG A 181 17.62 -2.94 -8.54
N ARG A 182 16.98 -1.87 -8.99
CA ARG A 182 15.67 -1.44 -8.48
C ARG A 182 14.62 -2.49 -8.86
N GLY A 183 13.63 -2.64 -7.99
CA GLY A 183 12.56 -3.63 -8.18
C GLY A 183 11.25 -3.20 -7.57
N HIS A 184 10.36 -4.18 -7.43
CA HIS A 184 9.03 -4.02 -6.84
C HIS A 184 8.98 -4.64 -5.43
N PRO A 185 8.02 -4.19 -4.58
CA PRO A 185 7.05 -3.13 -4.85
C PRO A 185 7.66 -1.72 -4.77
N LEU A 186 7.30 -0.87 -5.73
CA LEU A 186 7.52 0.58 -5.65
C LEU A 186 6.42 1.17 -4.77
N LEU A 187 6.78 1.87 -3.70
CA LEU A 187 5.83 2.63 -2.89
C LEU A 187 5.84 4.09 -3.31
N VAL A 188 4.66 4.67 -3.45
CA VAL A 188 4.44 6.08 -3.77
C VAL A 188 3.39 6.67 -2.83
N ASP A 189 3.76 7.78 -2.19
CA ASP A 189 2.86 8.66 -1.46
C ASP A 189 1.84 9.29 -2.41
N LEU A 190 0.55 9.22 -2.05
CA LEU A 190 -0.53 9.70 -2.91
C LEU A 190 -0.62 11.23 -2.99
N LYS A 191 0.21 11.97 -2.25
CA LYS A 191 0.45 13.40 -2.55
C LYS A 191 0.95 13.63 -3.97
N TYR A 192 1.62 12.65 -4.59
CA TYR A 192 2.10 12.71 -5.98
C TYR A 192 1.10 12.24 -7.03
N ARG A 193 -0.13 11.90 -6.63
CA ARG A 193 -1.14 11.32 -7.54
C ARG A 193 -1.36 12.21 -8.78
N LYS A 194 -1.53 13.51 -8.58
CA LYS A 194 -1.82 14.46 -9.68
C LYS A 194 -0.64 14.61 -10.63
N GLU A 195 0.58 14.57 -10.09
CA GLU A 195 1.83 14.63 -10.84
C GLU A 195 1.97 13.37 -11.69
N ILE A 196 1.73 12.20 -11.11
CA ILE A 196 1.78 10.91 -11.82
C ILE A 196 0.73 10.87 -12.92
N GLU A 197 -0.52 11.27 -12.65
CA GLU A 197 -1.58 11.29 -13.65
C GLU A 197 -1.31 12.23 -14.85
N LYS A 198 -0.39 13.18 -14.70
CA LYS A 198 0.05 14.09 -15.76
C LYS A 198 1.27 13.60 -16.55
N LEU A 199 1.95 12.54 -16.08
CA LEU A 199 3.09 11.99 -16.80
C LEU A 199 2.62 11.40 -18.13
N ASP A 200 3.45 11.57 -19.15
CA ASP A 200 3.17 11.04 -20.48
C ASP A 200 3.24 9.51 -20.48
N LEU A 201 2.27 8.88 -21.16
CA LEU A 201 2.16 7.43 -21.33
C LEU A 201 3.41 6.83 -21.99
N GLU A 202 4.12 7.59 -22.83
CA GLU A 202 5.31 7.12 -23.54
C GLU A 202 6.58 7.09 -22.69
N GLN A 203 6.69 7.94 -21.66
CA GLN A 203 7.88 7.98 -20.80
C GLN A 203 7.80 6.96 -19.66
N GLY A 204 6.59 6.74 -19.11
CA GLY A 204 6.29 5.73 -18.11
C GLY A 204 7.03 5.89 -16.76
N LEU A 205 6.60 5.14 -15.74
CA LEU A 205 7.37 4.93 -14.51
C LEU A 205 8.45 3.87 -14.79
N ARG A 206 9.62 4.31 -15.28
CA ARG A 206 10.79 3.43 -15.39
C ARG A 206 11.51 3.40 -14.04
N ALA A 207 11.34 2.30 -13.30
CA ALA A 207 12.10 2.02 -12.08
C ALA A 207 13.50 1.51 -12.42
#